data_AF-A0A4R6ACF9-F1
#
_entry.id   AF-A0A4R6ACF9-F1
#
_cell.length_a   1.000
_cell.length_b   1.000
_cell.length_c   1.000
_cell.angle_alpha   90.00
_cell.angle_beta   90.00
_cell.angle_gamma   90.00
#
_symmetry.space_group_name_H-M   'P 1'
#
loop_
_entity.id
_entity.type
_entity.pdbx_description
1 polymer ?
#
loop_
_entity_poly.entity_id
_entity_poly.type
_entity_poly.pdbx_seq_one_letter_code
_entity_poly.pdbx_strand_id
1 'polypeptide(L)' 'PDITLQAICTRLEGMRERTPRGRTKWQPSSVRMLLERAEKLGLLE' A
#
# COMPACT_ATOMS: atom_id res chain seq x y z
N PRO A 1 -6.68 -5.47 14.15
CA PRO A 1 -6.93 -5.95 12.77
C PRO A 1 -5.60 -6.03 12.00
N ASP A 2 -4.90 -7.16 12.11
CA ASP A 2 -3.63 -7.40 11.42
C ASP A 2 -3.89 -7.74 9.95
N ILE A 3 -4.27 -6.73 9.18
CA ILE A 3 -4.31 -6.88 7.73
C ILE A 3 -2.86 -7.01 7.24
N THR A 4 -2.53 -8.14 6.62
CA THR A 4 -1.19 -8.35 6.09
C THR A 4 -0.93 -7.39 4.93
N LEU A 5 0.33 -6.98 4.72
CA LEU A 5 0.72 -6.15 3.58
C LEU A 5 0.25 -6.75 2.25
N GLN A 6 0.25 -8.08 2.16
CA GLN A 6 -0.26 -8.83 1.00
C GLN A 6 -1.76 -8.59 0.76
N ALA A 7 -2.57 -8.62 1.81
CA ALA A 7 -4.01 -8.35 1.71
C ALA A 7 -4.29 -6.90 1.30
N ILE A 8 -3.46 -5.94 1.72
CA ILE A 8 -3.55 -4.55 1.25
C ILE A 8 -3.22 -4.48 -0.25
N CYS A 9 -2.16 -5.15 -0.73
CA CYS A 9 -1.85 -5.23 -2.17
C CYS A 9 -3.04 -5.75 -2.97
N THR A 10 -3.64 -6.87 -2.55
CA THR A 10 -4.79 -7.47 -3.24
C THR A 10 -5.99 -6.53 -3.30
N ARG A 11 -6.26 -5.77 -2.23
CA ARG A 11 -7.34 -4.77 -2.23
C ARG A 11 -7.05 -3.62 -3.20
N LEU A 12 -5.83 -3.09 -3.22
CA LEU A 12 -5.42 -2.02 -4.14
C LEU A 12 -5.51 -2.48 -5.60
N GLU A 13 -5.11 -3.71 -5.90
CA GLU A 13 -5.28 -4.30 -7.24
C GLU A 13 -6.76 -4.49 -7.59
N GLY A 14 -7.60 -4.93 -6.65
CA GLY A 14 -9.05 -5.03 -6.84
C GLY A 14 -9.73 -3.67 -7.10
N MET A 15 -9.20 -2.59 -6.53
CA MET A 15 -9.63 -1.21 -6.79
C MET A 15 -9.10 -0.65 -8.12
N ARG A 16 -8.26 -1.41 -8.86
CA ARG A 16 -7.55 -0.96 -10.08
C ARG A 16 -6.65 0.26 -9.85
N GLU A 17 -6.20 0.45 -8.62
CA GLU A 17 -5.25 1.50 -8.27
C GLU A 17 -3.88 1.20 -8.87
N ARG A 18 -3.27 2.17 -9.55
CA ARG A 18 -1.91 2.01 -10.06
C ARG A 18 -0.89 2.27 -8.97
N THR A 19 0.23 1.57 -9.00
CA THR A 19 1.32 1.91 -8.08
C THR A 19 1.84 3.33 -8.38
N PRO A 20 2.36 4.05 -7.37
CA PRO A 20 2.85 5.42 -7.53
C PRO A 20 3.94 5.59 -8.61
N ARG A 21 4.69 4.53 -8.90
CA ARG A 21 5.74 4.50 -9.93
C ARG A 21 5.30 3.85 -11.25
N GLY A 22 3.99 3.71 -11.47
CA GLY A 22 3.43 3.25 -12.73
C GLY A 22 3.57 1.75 -13.02
N ARG A 23 3.96 0.93 -12.03
CA ARG A 23 3.94 -0.53 -12.17
C ARG A 23 2.51 -1.06 -12.13
N THR A 24 2.30 -2.15 -12.87
CA THR A 24 1.03 -2.86 -13.04
C THR A 24 0.61 -3.73 -11.85
N LYS A 25 1.53 -4.07 -10.94
CA LYS A 25 1.26 -4.91 -9.77
C LYS A 25 1.71 -4.23 -8.49
N TRP A 26 0.94 -4.41 -7.41
CA TRP A 26 1.30 -3.94 -6.09
C TRP A 26 2.26 -4.92 -5.42
N GLN A 27 3.35 -4.40 -4.88
CA GLN A 27 4.31 -5.18 -4.10
C GLN A 27 4.16 -4.83 -2.61
N PRO A 28 4.29 -5.80 -1.70
CA PRO A 28 4.20 -5.55 -0.26
C PRO A 28 5.16 -4.44 0.22
N SER A 29 6.35 -4.35 -0.38
CA SER A 29 7.33 -3.29 -0.10
C SER A 29 6.86 -1.89 -0.49
N SER A 30 6.09 -1.76 -1.58
CA SER A 30 5.51 -0.47 -1.99
C SER A 30 4.42 -0.02 -1.04
N VAL A 31 3.62 -0.96 -0.52
CA VAL A 31 2.61 -0.67 0.51
C VAL A 31 3.29 -0.24 1.80
N ARG A 32 4.35 -0.95 2.23
CA ARG A 32 5.12 -0.59 3.43
C ARG A 32 5.67 0.84 3.34
N MET A 33 6.27 1.21 2.21
CA MET A 33 6.76 2.57 1.96
C MET A 33 5.65 3.63 2.09
N LEU A 34 4.43 3.33 1.64
CA LEU A 34 3.30 4.26 1.75
C LEU A 34 2.80 4.39 3.18
N LEU A 35 2.72 3.27 3.93
CA LEU A 35 2.36 3.29 5.34
C LEU A 35 3.38 4.08 6.16
N GLU A 36 4.68 3.82 5.97
CA GLU A 36 5.75 4.57 6.63
C GLU A 36 5.70 6.07 6.30
N ARG A 37 5.33 6.43 5.07
CA ARG A 37 5.17 7.83 4.68
C ARG A 37 3.94 8.46 5.33
N ALA A 38 2.83 7.73 5.41
CA ALA A 38 1.60 8.20 6.01
C ALA A 38 1.75 8.38 7.53
N GLU A 39 2.46 7.47 8.21
CA GLU A 39 2.85 7.60 9.62
C GLU A 39 3.70 8.86 9.84
N LYS A 40 4.72 9.09 9.01
CA LYS A 40 5.54 10.32 9.07
C LYS A 40 4.76 11.61 8.82
N LEU A 41 3.65 11.52 8.08
CA LEU A 41 2.76 12.65 7.83
C LEU A 41 1.68 12.80 8.92
N GLY A 42 1.64 11.93 9.93
CA GLY A 42 0.62 11.92 10.97
C GLY A 42 -0.77 11.53 10.45
N LEU A 43 -0.84 10.82 9.33
CA LEU A 43 -2.08 10.34 8.72
C LEU A 43 -2.49 8.95 9.19
N LEU A 44 -1.57 8.24 9.86
CA LEU A 44 -1.78 6.95 10.50
C LEU A 44 -1.23 7.03 11.92
N GLU A 45 -1.98 6.52 12.89
CA GLU A 45 -1.59 6.34 14.30
C GLU A 45 -1.55 4.86 14.68
#